data_AF-A0A3D3BQ80-F1
#
_entry.id   AF-A0A3D3BQ80-F1
#
_cell.length_a   1.000
_cell.length_b   1.000
_cell.length_c   1.000
_cell.angle_alpha   90.00
_cell.angle_beta   90.00
_cell.angle_gamma   90.00
#
_symmetry.space_group_name_H-M   'P 1'
#
loop_
_entity.id
_entity.type
_entity.pdbx_description
1 polymer ?
#
loop_
_entity_poly.entity_id
_entity_poly.type
_entity_poly.pdbx_seq_one_letter_code
_entity_poly.pdbx_strand_id
1 'polypeptide(L)'
;MRVHLLGTGAADGLPNPFCRCLTCDEARITGAVRARSSALVNEVILIDPGPDVAQSIARIGRDLGETKHWLITHGHHDHLDPVLLLSRSWAIGDQPLVIWGPPNAIDALAPWIPPDSCIDLRPCTPGFTAAIAIDDARYRITAHRADHVGSAHHADAIAEEALLWSISHGDQQLLYATDTGPNPQVHPGPYDLVLLDSTFGEKTDHGTGHLDFDTMPTLLDEWRSTGILGNDSRVVATHIGHHNPPRAELVSMLQTIGVEVYDDGTELDTSCRSRGRRILVTGGTRSGKSRFAEEVAKPHADVTYVATARRRHDEEWSERIAAHRERRPPSWNTLETLDLESVITRVPTNHVVLVDCIGLWLTHLLDDLNAWGRLHERKSVIAQVHIRVDALRTAIMSSSASIICVTNEVGMSLIPTDAGSRLFTDLLGYTNAQLAQEMDETFLVVAGRPLRLPTKRATEKPL
;
A
#
# COMPACT_ATOMS: atom_id res chain seq x y z
N MET A 1 0.22 -13.91 9.92
CA MET A 1 -0.83 -13.75 10.93
C MET A 1 -2.05 -13.44 10.12
N ARG A 2 -3.15 -14.15 10.39
CA ARG A 2 -4.44 -13.87 9.78
C ARG A 2 -5.11 -12.75 10.54
N VAL A 3 -5.52 -11.70 9.85
CA VAL A 3 -6.14 -10.51 10.41
C VAL A 3 -7.51 -10.34 9.75
N HIS A 4 -8.57 -10.55 10.52
CA HIS A 4 -9.93 -10.28 10.06
C HIS A 4 -10.29 -8.84 10.35
N LEU A 5 -10.70 -8.10 9.33
CA LEU A 5 -11.27 -6.77 9.48
C LEU A 5 -12.73 -6.92 9.93
N LEU A 6 -13.01 -6.82 11.22
CA LEU A 6 -14.38 -6.95 11.75
C LEU A 6 -15.20 -5.69 11.45
N GLY A 7 -14.54 -4.55 11.38
CA GLY A 7 -15.12 -3.31 10.87
C GLY A 7 -14.01 -2.40 10.36
N THR A 8 -14.38 -1.52 9.44
CA THR A 8 -13.45 -0.60 8.76
C THR A 8 -13.97 0.84 8.70
N GLY A 9 -15.11 1.12 9.32
CA GLY A 9 -15.76 2.42 9.37
C GLY A 9 -15.30 3.24 10.57
N ALA A 10 -15.43 4.56 10.46
CA ALA A 10 -15.20 5.48 11.58
C ALA A 10 -16.31 5.38 12.66
N ALA A 11 -16.15 6.14 13.75
CA ALA A 11 -17.08 6.23 14.88
C ALA A 11 -18.58 6.27 14.50
N ASP A 12 -18.92 7.01 13.45
CA ASP A 12 -20.29 7.25 13.02
C ASP A 12 -20.90 6.10 12.20
N GLY A 13 -20.07 5.12 11.81
CA GLY A 13 -20.41 4.05 10.87
C GLY A 13 -20.64 4.57 9.46
N LEU A 14 -20.55 3.68 8.46
CA LEU A 14 -20.86 4.02 7.07
C LEU A 14 -21.90 3.03 6.51
N PRO A 15 -23.09 3.47 6.05
CA PRO A 15 -23.57 4.85 6.04
C PRO A 15 -23.98 5.35 7.43
N ASN A 16 -23.68 6.61 7.71
CA ASN A 16 -24.20 7.31 8.89
C ASN A 16 -25.73 7.47 8.76
N PRO A 17 -26.54 7.10 9.77
CA PRO A 17 -28.01 7.05 9.65
C PRO A 17 -28.67 8.42 9.41
N PHE A 18 -28.00 9.52 9.74
CA PHE A 18 -28.55 10.88 9.59
C PHE A 18 -27.96 11.66 8.40
N CYS A 19 -26.88 11.15 7.79
CA CYS A 19 -26.20 11.85 6.69
C CYS A 19 -26.86 11.58 5.34
N ARG A 20 -26.83 12.56 4.42
CA ARG A 20 -27.28 12.43 3.02
C ARG A 20 -26.18 12.82 2.03
N CYS A 21 -24.91 12.66 2.40
CA CYS A 21 -23.81 12.84 1.47
C CYS A 21 -23.82 11.72 0.42
N LEU A 22 -23.13 11.96 -0.70
CA LEU A 22 -23.05 11.03 -1.82
C LEU A 22 -22.57 9.63 -1.38
N THR A 23 -21.57 9.57 -0.50
CA THR A 23 -21.01 8.33 0.04
C THR A 23 -22.03 7.54 0.87
N CYS A 24 -22.79 8.21 1.75
CA CYS A 24 -23.83 7.54 2.54
C CYS A 24 -25.00 7.07 1.66
N ASP A 25 -25.39 7.87 0.66
CA ASP A 25 -26.48 7.49 -0.25
C ASP A 25 -26.07 6.31 -1.15
N GLU A 26 -24.84 6.30 -1.69
CA GLU A 26 -24.31 5.14 -2.42
C GLU A 26 -24.28 3.89 -1.53
N ALA A 27 -23.75 4.01 -0.31
CA ALA A 27 -23.67 2.89 0.63
C ALA A 27 -25.06 2.31 0.96
N ARG A 28 -26.11 3.15 1.10
CA ARG A 28 -27.49 2.69 1.28
C ARG A 28 -28.04 1.96 0.04
N ILE A 29 -27.78 2.49 -1.15
CA ILE A 29 -28.28 1.91 -2.41
C ILE A 29 -27.63 0.55 -2.68
N THR A 30 -26.33 0.44 -2.40
CA THR A 30 -25.54 -0.76 -2.68
C THR A 30 -25.57 -1.78 -1.54
N GLY A 31 -25.98 -1.37 -0.34
CA GLY A 31 -25.90 -2.19 0.87
C GLY A 31 -24.48 -2.32 1.45
N ALA A 32 -23.53 -1.50 0.99
CA ALA A 32 -22.16 -1.48 1.48
C ALA A 32 -22.11 -0.82 2.86
N VAL A 33 -22.10 -1.63 3.92
CA VAL A 33 -22.01 -1.17 5.30
C VAL A 33 -20.60 -1.40 5.84
N ARG A 34 -20.04 -0.39 6.51
CA ARG A 34 -18.84 -0.48 7.34
C ARG A 34 -19.21 -0.30 8.81
N ALA A 35 -19.04 -1.36 9.58
CA ALA A 35 -19.03 -1.38 11.04
C ALA A 35 -17.83 -0.60 11.59
N ARG A 36 -17.90 -0.17 12.85
CA ARG A 36 -16.80 0.55 13.52
C ARG A 36 -15.52 -0.30 13.54
N SER A 37 -14.39 0.36 13.37
CA SER A 37 -13.06 -0.28 13.28
C SER A 37 -12.80 -1.28 14.40
N SER A 38 -12.52 -2.51 13.99
CA SER A 38 -12.13 -3.59 14.89
C SER A 38 -11.44 -4.69 14.08
N ALA A 39 -10.51 -5.40 14.70
CA ALA A 39 -9.79 -6.48 14.03
C ALA A 39 -9.60 -7.71 14.94
N LEU A 40 -9.60 -8.89 14.34
CA LEU A 40 -9.33 -10.16 15.02
C LEU A 40 -8.09 -10.82 14.43
N VAL A 41 -7.07 -11.00 15.25
CA VAL A 41 -5.77 -11.56 14.87
C VAL A 41 -5.67 -13.01 15.33
N ASN A 42 -5.48 -13.91 14.36
CA ASN A 42 -5.37 -15.36 14.56
C ASN A 42 -6.50 -15.97 15.42
N GLU A 43 -7.67 -15.33 15.47
CA GLU A 43 -8.83 -15.73 16.30
C GLU A 43 -8.62 -15.64 17.82
N VAL A 44 -7.43 -15.21 18.27
CA VAL A 44 -7.03 -15.25 19.68
C VAL A 44 -6.81 -13.87 20.30
N ILE A 45 -6.54 -12.85 19.49
CA ILE A 45 -6.39 -11.45 19.92
C ILE A 45 -7.45 -10.60 19.22
N LEU A 46 -8.37 -10.02 19.99
CA LEU A 46 -9.36 -9.06 19.51
C LEU A 46 -8.86 -7.63 19.79
N ILE A 47 -8.91 -6.77 18.78
CA ILE A 47 -8.50 -5.36 18.88
C ILE A 47 -9.76 -4.50 18.77
N ASP A 48 -9.92 -3.56 19.69
CA ASP A 48 -11.05 -2.61 19.78
C ASP A 48 -12.41 -3.33 19.72
N PRO A 49 -12.86 -3.95 20.84
CA PRO A 49 -14.14 -4.63 20.95
C PRO A 49 -15.32 -3.63 20.98
N GLY A 50 -15.53 -2.91 19.88
CA GLY A 50 -16.60 -1.93 19.71
C GLY A 50 -18.00 -2.55 19.50
N PRO A 51 -19.03 -1.70 19.33
CA PRO A 51 -20.44 -2.09 19.44
C PRO A 51 -20.93 -3.00 18.31
N ASP A 52 -20.27 -2.99 17.15
CA ASP A 52 -20.68 -3.78 15.99
C ASP A 52 -20.01 -5.18 15.96
N VAL A 53 -19.06 -5.47 16.85
CA VAL A 53 -18.23 -6.69 16.82
C VAL A 53 -19.05 -7.96 16.86
N ALA A 54 -20.10 -8.00 17.69
CA ALA A 54 -20.96 -9.17 17.82
C ALA A 54 -21.69 -9.51 16.50
N GLN A 55 -22.15 -8.50 15.76
CA GLN A 55 -22.79 -8.71 14.46
C GLN A 55 -21.74 -8.97 13.37
N SER A 56 -20.60 -8.31 13.41
CA SER A 56 -19.51 -8.49 12.44
C SER A 56 -18.93 -9.90 12.47
N ILE A 57 -18.69 -10.47 13.66
CA ILE A 57 -18.16 -11.83 13.76
C ILE A 57 -19.18 -12.87 13.25
N ALA A 58 -20.47 -12.66 13.53
CA ALA A 58 -21.55 -13.51 13.04
C ALA A 58 -21.68 -13.43 11.51
N ARG A 59 -21.53 -12.24 10.92
CA ARG A 59 -21.59 -12.04 9.46
C ARG A 59 -20.52 -12.85 8.70
N ILE A 60 -19.34 -13.02 9.30
CA ILE A 60 -18.27 -13.82 8.70
C ILE A 60 -18.30 -15.30 9.10
N GLY A 61 -19.35 -15.74 9.81
CA GLY A 61 -19.52 -17.14 10.21
C GLY A 61 -18.47 -17.62 11.21
N ARG A 62 -17.94 -16.73 12.05
CA ARG A 62 -16.98 -17.03 13.11
C ARG A 62 -17.57 -16.72 14.49
N ASP A 63 -16.83 -17.06 15.54
CA ASP A 63 -17.14 -16.72 16.93
C ASP A 63 -15.88 -16.18 17.65
N LEU A 64 -16.06 -15.75 18.90
CA LEU A 64 -14.99 -15.18 19.75
C LEU A 64 -14.59 -16.10 20.91
N GLY A 65 -15.00 -17.38 20.89
CA GLY A 65 -14.78 -18.34 21.98
C GLY A 65 -13.30 -18.61 22.27
N GLU A 66 -12.45 -18.52 21.24
CA GLU A 66 -11.00 -18.71 21.35
C GLU A 66 -10.24 -17.44 21.71
N THR A 67 -10.90 -16.28 21.81
CA THR A 67 -10.23 -15.03 22.20
C THR A 67 -9.69 -15.14 23.62
N LYS A 68 -8.37 -14.94 23.76
CA LYS A 68 -7.66 -14.95 25.06
C LYS A 68 -7.20 -13.55 25.46
N HIS A 69 -7.05 -12.65 24.50
CA HIS A 69 -6.57 -11.29 24.73
C HIS A 69 -7.42 -10.27 24.00
N TRP A 70 -7.74 -9.18 24.68
CA TRP A 70 -8.29 -7.97 24.07
C TRP A 70 -7.25 -6.84 24.14
N LEU A 71 -7.07 -6.12 23.05
CA LEU A 71 -6.25 -4.90 22.98
C LEU A 71 -7.17 -3.72 22.69
N ILE A 72 -7.15 -2.73 23.57
CA ILE A 72 -7.99 -1.53 23.45
C ILE A 72 -7.07 -0.35 23.16
N THR A 73 -7.37 0.40 22.11
CA THR A 73 -6.65 1.62 21.76
C THR A 73 -7.00 2.75 22.74
N HIS A 74 -8.29 2.99 22.97
CA HIS A 74 -8.81 3.99 23.89
C HIS A 74 -10.29 3.72 24.24
N GLY A 75 -10.88 4.56 25.11
CA GLY A 75 -12.19 4.28 25.69
C GLY A 75 -13.40 4.84 24.93
N HIS A 76 -13.24 5.38 23.72
CA HIS A 76 -14.39 5.88 22.97
C HIS A 76 -15.36 4.74 22.61
N HIS A 77 -16.65 5.09 22.54
CA HIS A 77 -17.76 4.15 22.42
C HIS A 77 -17.73 3.25 21.17
N ASP A 78 -17.01 3.67 20.13
CA ASP A 78 -16.84 2.96 18.88
C ASP A 78 -15.69 1.95 18.91
N HIS A 79 -14.78 2.06 19.88
CA HIS A 79 -13.67 1.13 20.11
C HIS A 79 -13.93 0.18 21.29
N LEU A 80 -14.80 0.59 22.21
CA LEU A 80 -15.06 -0.12 23.46
C LEU A 80 -16.55 -0.20 23.77
N ASP A 81 -17.12 -1.39 23.61
CA ASP A 81 -18.47 -1.72 24.11
C ASP A 81 -18.40 -2.80 25.20
N PRO A 82 -18.55 -2.43 26.48
CA PRO A 82 -18.56 -3.38 27.59
C PRO A 82 -19.68 -4.41 27.53
N VAL A 83 -20.75 -4.18 26.75
CA VAL A 83 -21.86 -5.15 26.59
C VAL A 83 -21.38 -6.47 25.99
N LEU A 84 -20.25 -6.47 25.27
CA LEU A 84 -19.65 -7.70 24.74
C LEU A 84 -19.16 -8.63 25.87
N LEU A 85 -18.68 -8.08 27.00
CA LEU A 85 -18.29 -8.88 28.18
C LEU A 85 -19.48 -9.57 28.83
N LEU A 86 -20.60 -8.86 28.90
CA LEU A 86 -21.85 -9.41 29.40
C LEU A 86 -22.33 -10.56 28.48
N SER A 87 -22.30 -10.34 27.17
CA SER A 87 -22.64 -11.36 26.16
C SER A 87 -21.75 -12.61 26.28
N ARG A 88 -20.45 -12.41 26.48
CA ARG A 88 -19.48 -13.49 26.72
C ARG A 88 -19.83 -14.31 27.97
N SER A 89 -20.17 -13.63 29.07
CA SER A 89 -20.49 -14.28 30.35
C SER A 89 -21.69 -15.23 30.26
N TRP A 90 -22.64 -14.94 29.36
CA TRP A 90 -23.81 -15.78 29.13
C TRP A 90 -23.52 -17.05 28.34
N ALA A 91 -22.44 -17.09 27.57
CA ALA A 91 -22.17 -18.17 26.62
C ALA A 91 -21.08 -19.14 27.08
N ILE A 92 -19.93 -18.63 27.54
CA ILE A 92 -18.74 -19.46 27.80
C ILE A 92 -18.32 -19.47 29.27
N GLY A 93 -19.14 -18.92 30.16
CA GLY A 93 -18.87 -18.86 31.60
C GLY A 93 -17.58 -18.11 31.90
N ASP A 94 -16.79 -18.63 32.85
CA ASP A 94 -15.63 -17.93 33.41
C ASP A 94 -14.28 -18.33 32.78
N GLN A 95 -14.24 -18.45 31.46
CA GLN A 95 -12.98 -18.69 30.76
C GLN A 95 -12.01 -17.50 30.98
N PRO A 96 -10.69 -17.73 31.09
CA PRO A 96 -9.72 -16.65 31.22
C PRO A 96 -9.72 -15.68 30.04
N LEU A 97 -9.57 -14.38 30.33
CA LEU A 97 -9.40 -13.31 29.34
C LEU A 97 -8.47 -12.26 29.93
N VAL A 98 -7.48 -11.80 29.16
CA VAL A 98 -6.64 -10.66 29.57
C VAL A 98 -6.95 -9.46 28.69
N ILE A 99 -7.27 -8.33 29.30
CA ILE A 99 -7.63 -7.09 28.59
C ILE A 99 -6.54 -6.06 28.82
N TRP A 100 -5.92 -5.61 27.72
CA TRP A 100 -4.87 -4.61 27.70
C TRP A 100 -5.43 -3.30 27.14
N GLY A 101 -5.13 -2.16 27.76
CA GLY A 101 -5.61 -0.86 27.28
C GLY A 101 -5.14 0.28 28.18
N PRO A 102 -5.39 1.54 27.80
CA PRO A 102 -5.04 2.67 28.63
C PRO A 102 -5.85 2.69 29.93
N PRO A 103 -5.33 3.28 31.03
CA PRO A 103 -5.97 3.23 32.35
C PRO A 103 -7.44 3.66 32.35
N ASN A 104 -7.77 4.73 31.61
CA ASN A 104 -9.13 5.24 31.48
C ASN A 104 -10.10 4.24 30.80
N ALA A 105 -9.66 3.52 29.78
CA ALA A 105 -10.45 2.47 29.13
C ALA A 105 -10.65 1.26 30.07
N ILE A 106 -9.61 0.89 30.83
CA ILE A 106 -9.68 -0.17 31.82
C ILE A 106 -10.65 0.19 32.96
N ASP A 107 -10.59 1.43 33.46
CA ASP A 107 -11.49 1.93 34.49
C ASP A 107 -12.96 1.93 34.02
N ALA A 108 -13.19 2.22 32.73
CA ALA A 108 -14.53 2.15 32.12
C ALA A 108 -15.09 0.72 32.05
N LEU A 109 -14.23 -0.31 31.96
CA LEU A 109 -14.62 -1.72 31.92
C LEU A 109 -14.88 -2.31 33.31
N ALA A 110 -14.14 -1.87 34.34
CA ALA A 110 -14.17 -2.48 35.66
C ALA A 110 -15.60 -2.69 36.24
N PRO A 111 -16.57 -1.77 36.08
CA PRO A 111 -17.94 -1.97 36.58
C PRO A 111 -18.73 -3.09 35.88
N TRP A 112 -18.29 -3.53 34.70
CA TRP A 112 -18.96 -4.56 33.89
C TRP A 112 -18.43 -5.97 34.15
N ILE A 113 -17.36 -6.08 34.95
CA ILE A 113 -16.66 -7.33 35.20
C ILE A 113 -17.07 -7.86 36.58
N PRO A 114 -17.60 -9.10 36.67
CA PRO A 114 -17.90 -9.72 37.95
C PRO A 114 -16.64 -9.86 38.82
N PRO A 115 -16.72 -9.60 40.15
CA PRO A 115 -15.55 -9.69 41.05
C PRO A 115 -14.83 -11.03 41.05
N ASP A 116 -15.56 -12.13 40.86
CA ASP A 116 -15.03 -13.50 40.89
C ASP A 116 -14.73 -14.05 39.48
N SER A 117 -14.55 -13.18 38.48
CA SER A 117 -14.24 -13.61 37.12
C SER A 117 -12.75 -13.84 36.87
N CYS A 118 -12.43 -14.67 35.87
CA CYS A 118 -11.10 -14.92 35.35
C CYS A 118 -10.65 -13.84 34.33
N ILE A 119 -11.22 -12.63 34.41
CA ILE A 119 -10.84 -11.50 33.56
C ILE A 119 -9.73 -10.69 34.25
N ASP A 120 -8.58 -10.60 33.60
CA ASP A 120 -7.40 -9.88 34.09
C ASP A 120 -7.24 -8.55 33.34
N LEU A 121 -7.39 -7.44 34.06
CA LEU A 121 -7.26 -6.09 33.53
C LEU A 121 -5.81 -5.59 33.63
N ARG A 122 -5.23 -5.20 32.50
CA ARG A 122 -3.82 -4.80 32.38
C ARG A 122 -3.71 -3.37 31.80
N PRO A 123 -3.66 -2.34 32.65
CA PRO A 123 -3.45 -0.97 32.19
C PRO A 123 -2.07 -0.81 31.53
N CYS A 124 -2.04 -0.11 30.40
CA CYS A 124 -0.87 0.08 29.55
C CYS A 124 -0.71 1.56 29.20
N THR A 125 0.52 2.04 29.09
CA THR A 125 0.84 3.40 28.60
C THR A 125 1.78 3.31 27.40
N PRO A 126 1.96 4.38 26.60
CA PRO A 126 2.87 4.35 25.46
C PRO A 126 4.28 3.90 25.85
N GLY A 127 4.85 3.00 25.03
CA GLY A 127 6.14 2.33 25.29
C GLY A 127 6.01 1.00 26.03
N PHE A 128 4.83 0.65 26.56
CA PHE A 128 4.58 -0.65 27.16
C PHE A 128 4.83 -1.78 26.15
N THR A 129 5.51 -2.85 26.59
CA THR A 129 5.75 -4.05 25.78
C THR A 129 5.55 -5.30 26.63
N ALA A 130 4.86 -6.30 26.09
CA ALA A 130 4.69 -7.60 26.73
C ALA A 130 4.84 -8.76 25.74
N ALA A 131 5.39 -9.87 26.23
CA ALA A 131 5.32 -11.16 25.56
C ALA A 131 4.07 -11.89 26.02
N ILE A 132 3.27 -12.36 25.07
CA ILE A 132 2.04 -13.13 25.31
C ILE A 132 2.28 -14.56 24.82
N ALA A 133 1.98 -15.54 25.66
CA ALA A 133 1.95 -16.95 25.28
C ALA A 133 0.49 -17.40 25.19
N ILE A 134 0.12 -17.95 24.03
CA ILE A 134 -1.20 -18.52 23.77
C ILE A 134 -0.93 -19.94 23.27
N ASP A 135 -1.16 -20.92 24.13
CA ASP A 135 -0.74 -22.31 23.91
C ASP A 135 0.76 -22.40 23.53
N ASP A 136 1.08 -22.97 22.37
CA ASP A 136 2.45 -23.06 21.84
C ASP A 136 2.91 -21.81 21.07
N ALA A 137 2.00 -20.88 20.78
CA ALA A 137 2.28 -19.66 20.04
C ALA A 137 2.77 -18.53 20.95
N ARG A 138 3.75 -17.76 20.46
CA ARG A 138 4.26 -16.58 21.16
C ARG A 138 4.00 -15.32 20.35
N TYR A 139 3.47 -14.31 21.02
CA TYR A 139 3.26 -12.99 20.48
C TYR A 139 4.04 -11.97 21.30
N ARG A 140 4.35 -10.82 20.68
CA ARG A 140 4.75 -9.62 21.40
C ARG A 140 3.78 -8.51 21.06
N ILE A 141 3.29 -7.82 22.06
CA ILE A 141 2.50 -6.60 21.89
C ILE A 141 3.31 -5.40 22.37
N THR A 142 3.21 -4.28 21.67
CA THR A 142 3.76 -2.99 22.10
C THR A 142 2.73 -1.90 21.89
N ALA A 143 2.54 -1.06 22.90
CA ALA A 143 1.70 0.12 22.84
C ALA A 143 2.53 1.33 22.38
N HIS A 144 2.03 2.03 21.37
CA HIS A 144 2.60 3.27 20.83
C HIS A 144 1.67 4.44 21.13
N ARG A 145 2.16 5.68 21.02
CA ARG A 145 1.33 6.87 21.26
C ARG A 145 0.61 7.27 19.96
N ALA A 146 -0.70 7.40 20.04
CA ALA A 146 -1.49 8.09 19.02
C ALA A 146 -1.41 9.61 19.18
N ASP A 147 -1.51 10.36 18.09
CA ASP A 147 -1.79 11.81 18.07
C ASP A 147 -3.30 12.05 18.04
N HIS A 148 -4.01 11.38 18.95
CA HIS A 148 -5.44 11.49 19.09
C HIS A 148 -5.75 12.26 20.37
N VAL A 149 -6.07 13.54 20.18
CA VAL A 149 -6.58 14.42 21.23
C VAL A 149 -8.05 14.64 20.96
N GLY A 150 -8.88 14.38 21.96
CA GLY A 150 -10.30 14.67 21.88
C GLY A 150 -10.52 16.12 21.44
N SER A 151 -11.48 16.28 20.53
CA SER A 151 -11.81 17.56 19.89
C SER A 151 -11.71 18.74 20.86
N ALA A 152 -11.14 19.86 20.38
CA ALA A 152 -10.71 21.05 21.13
C ALA A 152 -11.78 21.77 22.00
N HIS A 153 -12.93 21.16 22.26
CA HIS A 153 -14.07 21.74 22.96
C HIS A 153 -14.50 21.00 24.23
N HIS A 154 -13.98 19.80 24.53
CA HIS A 154 -14.20 19.13 25.82
C HIS A 154 -12.94 18.39 26.27
N ALA A 155 -12.62 18.44 27.58
CA ALA A 155 -11.57 17.60 28.15
C ALA A 155 -12.00 16.14 27.98
N ASP A 156 -11.46 15.47 26.97
CA ASP A 156 -11.81 14.11 26.61
C ASP A 156 -10.99 13.11 27.42
N ALA A 157 -11.31 13.04 28.71
CA ALA A 157 -10.62 12.19 29.68
C ALA A 157 -10.61 10.70 29.26
N ILE A 158 -11.52 10.28 28.37
CA ILE A 158 -11.70 8.90 27.91
C ILE A 158 -10.72 8.55 26.77
N ALA A 159 -10.09 9.54 26.13
CA ALA A 159 -9.08 9.37 25.09
C ALA A 159 -7.73 10.05 25.37
N GLU A 160 -7.53 10.60 26.58
CA GLU A 160 -6.29 11.31 26.98
C GLU A 160 -4.98 10.52 26.72
N GLU A 161 -5.03 9.18 26.74
CA GLU A 161 -3.89 8.30 26.45
C GLU A 161 -4.22 7.27 25.35
N ALA A 162 -4.67 7.74 24.18
CA ALA A 162 -4.92 6.86 23.04
C ALA A 162 -3.65 6.13 22.58
N LEU A 163 -3.79 4.81 22.40
CA LEU A 163 -2.73 3.89 22.04
C LEU A 163 -2.89 3.38 20.60
N LEU A 164 -1.76 3.07 19.96
CA LEU A 164 -1.71 2.22 18.78
C LEU A 164 -1.03 0.90 19.16
N TRP A 165 -1.37 -0.21 18.50
CA TRP A 165 -0.85 -1.51 18.87
C TRP A 165 0.03 -2.10 17.77
N SER A 166 1.27 -2.45 18.09
CA SER A 166 2.01 -3.40 17.26
C SER A 166 1.92 -4.80 17.84
N ILE A 167 1.76 -5.79 16.96
CA ILE A 167 1.69 -7.20 17.30
C ILE A 167 2.72 -7.93 16.44
N SER A 168 3.60 -8.70 17.07
CA SER A 168 4.54 -9.57 16.36
C SER A 168 4.32 -11.04 16.65
N HIS A 169 4.50 -11.88 15.64
CA HIS A 169 4.45 -13.34 15.76
C HIS A 169 5.43 -13.99 14.77
N GLY A 170 6.48 -14.63 15.31
CA GLY A 170 7.63 -15.02 14.49
C GLY A 170 8.29 -13.79 13.86
N ASP A 171 8.52 -13.83 12.55
CA ASP A 171 9.08 -12.70 11.78
C ASP A 171 8.02 -11.69 11.31
N GLN A 172 6.74 -11.93 11.62
CA GLN A 172 5.64 -11.13 11.09
C GLN A 172 5.30 -9.98 12.04
N GLN A 173 5.06 -8.80 11.49
CA GLN A 173 4.79 -7.55 12.20
C GLN A 173 3.51 -6.88 11.69
N LEU A 174 2.54 -6.67 12.58
CA LEU A 174 1.31 -5.93 12.34
C LEU A 174 1.35 -4.63 13.15
N LEU A 175 0.96 -3.51 12.55
CA LEU A 175 0.62 -2.27 13.24
C LEU A 175 -0.87 -1.96 13.06
N TYR A 176 -1.60 -1.87 14.15
CA TYR A 176 -2.97 -1.34 14.20
C TYR A 176 -2.89 0.12 14.62
N ALA A 177 -2.90 1.01 13.63
CA ALA A 177 -2.83 2.45 13.73
C ALA A 177 -4.18 3.08 13.37
N THR A 178 -5.17 2.84 14.24
CA THR A 178 -6.47 3.49 14.15
C THR A 178 -6.47 4.73 15.06
N ASP A 179 -7.19 5.78 14.68
CA ASP A 179 -7.20 7.06 15.41
C ASP A 179 -5.79 7.60 15.60
N THR A 180 -5.01 7.66 14.52
CA THR A 180 -3.57 7.90 14.60
C THR A 180 -3.24 9.38 14.79
N GLY A 181 -3.97 10.25 14.11
CA GLY A 181 -3.56 11.64 13.87
C GLY A 181 -2.30 11.76 13.01
N PRO A 182 -1.85 12.99 12.67
CA PRO A 182 -0.71 13.21 11.79
C PRO A 182 0.66 13.06 12.47
N ASN A 183 0.77 13.10 13.81
CA ASN A 183 2.08 13.01 14.51
C ASN A 183 2.18 11.88 15.56
N PRO A 184 1.85 10.62 15.21
CA PRO A 184 1.96 9.50 16.14
C PRO A 184 3.42 9.20 16.50
N GLN A 185 3.65 8.61 17.67
CA GLN A 185 5.00 8.14 18.07
C GLN A 185 5.05 6.62 18.04
N VAL A 186 5.46 6.08 16.90
CA VAL A 186 5.58 4.64 16.63
C VAL A 186 7.05 4.24 16.58
N HIS A 187 7.40 3.14 17.24
CA HIS A 187 8.78 2.64 17.16
C HIS A 187 9.09 2.05 15.78
N PRO A 188 10.29 2.32 15.22
CA PRO A 188 10.73 1.75 13.96
C PRO A 188 10.86 0.23 14.00
N GLY A 189 10.53 -0.38 12.87
CA GLY A 189 10.53 -1.81 12.62
C GLY A 189 9.58 -2.03 11.47
N PRO A 190 10.05 -2.40 10.27
CA PRO A 190 9.19 -2.38 9.10
C PRO A 190 8.02 -3.32 9.34
N TYR A 191 6.83 -2.76 9.45
CA TYR A 191 5.61 -3.52 9.66
C TYR A 191 5.20 -4.16 8.33
N ASP A 192 4.92 -5.46 8.31
CA ASP A 192 4.49 -6.13 7.08
C ASP A 192 3.08 -5.66 6.68
N LEU A 193 2.22 -5.42 7.67
CA LEU A 193 0.87 -4.88 7.49
C LEU A 193 0.63 -3.75 8.48
N VAL A 194 0.11 -2.64 7.96
CA VAL A 194 -0.35 -1.50 8.75
C VAL A 194 -1.83 -1.24 8.45
N LEU A 195 -2.68 -1.31 9.46
CA LEU A 195 -4.06 -0.82 9.38
C LEU A 195 -4.05 0.63 9.83
N LEU A 196 -4.28 1.57 8.92
CA LEU A 196 -4.13 3.02 9.14
C LEU A 196 -5.48 3.73 9.00
N ASP A 197 -5.81 4.64 9.92
CA ASP A 197 -7.06 5.39 9.84
C ASP A 197 -7.16 6.29 8.60
N SER A 198 -8.32 6.34 7.97
CA SER A 198 -8.64 7.22 6.83
C SER A 198 -9.97 7.92 7.11
N THR A 199 -9.99 8.70 8.19
CA THR A 199 -11.23 9.18 8.81
C THR A 199 -11.93 10.26 8.01
N PHE A 200 -11.20 11.32 7.63
CA PHE A 200 -11.83 12.55 7.14
C PHE A 200 -11.74 12.77 5.64
N GLY A 201 -11.01 11.93 4.89
CA GLY A 201 -10.96 12.02 3.43
C GLY A 201 -10.60 13.44 2.96
N GLU A 202 -11.53 14.09 2.25
CA GLU A 202 -11.34 15.45 1.71
C GLU A 202 -11.59 16.58 2.71
N LYS A 203 -12.14 16.27 3.89
CA LYS A 203 -12.37 17.26 4.94
C LYS A 203 -11.06 17.51 5.67
N THR A 204 -10.61 18.76 5.73
CA THR A 204 -9.32 19.15 6.34
C THR A 204 -9.46 20.09 7.55
N ASP A 205 -10.67 20.56 7.85
CA ASP A 205 -11.00 21.46 8.97
C ASP A 205 -11.49 20.70 10.22
N HIS A 206 -10.90 19.53 10.51
CA HIS A 206 -11.33 18.63 11.60
C HIS A 206 -10.39 18.58 12.82
N GLY A 207 -9.26 19.27 12.77
CA GLY A 207 -8.25 19.26 13.83
C GLY A 207 -7.10 18.32 13.50
N THR A 208 -6.47 17.74 14.53
CA THR A 208 -5.30 16.85 14.38
C THR A 208 -5.53 15.44 14.91
N GLY A 209 -6.74 15.10 15.38
CA GLY A 209 -6.99 13.80 16.02
C GLY A 209 -7.02 12.60 15.05
N HIS A 210 -7.06 12.85 13.73
CA HIS A 210 -7.21 11.83 12.70
C HIS A 210 -6.54 12.27 11.40
N LEU A 211 -6.41 11.33 10.45
CA LEU A 211 -5.89 11.59 9.12
C LEU A 211 -6.96 12.02 8.11
N ASP A 212 -6.50 12.81 7.14
CA ASP A 212 -7.19 13.22 5.92
C ASP A 212 -6.27 13.02 4.69
N PHE A 213 -6.74 13.41 3.51
CA PHE A 213 -5.97 13.25 2.27
C PHE A 213 -4.78 14.21 2.13
N ASP A 214 -4.66 15.24 2.96
CA ASP A 214 -3.49 16.15 2.97
C ASP A 214 -2.38 15.63 3.89
N THR A 215 -2.78 15.08 5.04
CA THR A 215 -1.88 14.63 6.10
C THR A 215 -1.39 13.19 5.91
N MET A 216 -2.24 12.29 5.41
CA MET A 216 -1.87 10.88 5.22
C MET A 216 -0.65 10.68 4.31
N PRO A 217 -0.55 11.30 3.11
CA PRO A 217 0.62 11.13 2.25
C PRO A 217 1.93 11.55 2.94
N THR A 218 1.88 12.65 3.71
CA THR A 218 3.02 13.15 4.47
C THR A 218 3.47 12.15 5.53
N LEU A 219 2.52 11.59 6.29
CA LEU A 219 2.81 10.55 7.29
C LEU A 219 3.40 9.29 6.66
N LEU A 220 2.86 8.84 5.52
CA LEU A 220 3.37 7.66 4.80
C LEU A 220 4.81 7.86 4.33
N ASP A 221 5.15 9.04 3.82
CA ASP A 221 6.51 9.36 3.39
C ASP A 221 7.47 9.46 4.58
N GLU A 222 7.03 10.04 5.70
CA GLU A 222 7.79 10.04 6.95
C GLU A 222 8.05 8.61 7.44
N TRP A 223 7.02 7.78 7.51
CA TRP A 223 7.13 6.39 7.98
C TRP A 223 8.01 5.52 7.08
N ARG A 224 8.03 5.78 5.77
CA ARG A 224 9.00 5.16 4.85
C ARG A 224 10.42 5.62 5.16
N SER A 225 10.62 6.92 5.38
CA SER A 225 11.95 7.49 5.64
C SER A 225 12.54 7.06 7.00
N THR A 226 11.68 6.81 7.99
CA THR A 226 12.05 6.41 9.35
C THR A 226 12.10 4.89 9.56
N GLY A 227 11.71 4.10 8.55
CA GLY A 227 11.76 2.64 8.57
C GLY A 227 10.60 1.97 9.31
N ILE A 228 9.50 2.69 9.57
CA ILE A 228 8.23 2.12 10.03
C ILE A 228 7.57 1.35 8.87
N LEU A 229 7.65 1.89 7.65
CA LEU A 229 7.24 1.23 6.43
C LEU A 229 8.47 0.81 5.63
N GLY A 230 8.58 -0.47 5.32
CA GLY A 230 9.50 -1.00 4.32
C GLY A 230 8.91 -0.96 2.90
N ASN A 231 9.70 -1.38 1.92
CA ASN A 231 9.27 -1.44 0.52
C ASN A 231 8.08 -2.39 0.31
N ASP A 232 8.04 -3.47 1.07
CA ASP A 232 7.05 -4.54 0.98
C ASP A 232 5.88 -4.34 1.94
N SER A 233 5.91 -3.27 2.75
CA SER A 233 4.85 -2.99 3.73
C SER A 233 3.54 -2.73 3.01
N ARG A 234 2.49 -3.40 3.47
CA ARG A 234 1.12 -3.14 3.03
C ARG A 234 0.47 -2.17 3.99
N VAL A 235 -0.15 -1.14 3.45
CA VAL A 235 -0.95 -0.19 4.22
C VAL A 235 -2.40 -0.36 3.79
N VAL A 236 -3.28 -0.61 4.75
CA VAL A 236 -4.71 -0.80 4.53
C VAL A 236 -5.45 0.28 5.29
N ALA A 237 -6.32 1.00 4.58
CA ALA A 237 -7.20 1.98 5.22
C ALA A 237 -8.25 1.29 6.09
N THR A 238 -8.42 1.81 7.30
CA THR A 238 -9.51 1.50 8.22
C THR A 238 -10.08 2.81 8.76
N HIS A 239 -11.06 2.74 9.67
CA HIS A 239 -11.68 3.91 10.28
C HIS A 239 -12.16 4.93 9.24
N ILE A 240 -12.80 4.43 8.18
CA ILE A 240 -13.25 5.20 7.02
C ILE A 240 -14.56 5.91 7.37
N GLY A 241 -14.50 7.23 7.51
CA GLY A 241 -15.68 8.07 7.78
C GLY A 241 -16.42 8.49 6.51
N HIS A 242 -17.63 9.02 6.69
CA HIS A 242 -18.50 9.44 5.57
C HIS A 242 -18.06 10.69 4.80
N HIS A 243 -16.96 11.31 5.23
CA HIS A 243 -16.29 12.42 4.55
C HIS A 243 -15.38 11.94 3.41
N ASN A 244 -15.09 10.64 3.37
CA ASN A 244 -14.46 10.01 2.23
C ASN A 244 -15.43 9.96 1.03
N PRO A 245 -14.91 10.01 -0.21
CA PRO A 245 -15.72 9.87 -1.41
C PRO A 245 -16.32 8.46 -1.53
N PRO A 246 -17.25 8.23 -2.48
CA PRO A 246 -17.84 6.93 -2.73
C PRO A 246 -16.81 5.86 -3.10
N ARG A 247 -17.16 4.58 -2.97
CA ARG A 247 -16.18 3.49 -2.82
C ARG A 247 -15.17 3.42 -3.96
N ALA A 248 -15.64 3.53 -5.20
CA ALA A 248 -14.78 3.41 -6.38
C ALA A 248 -13.75 4.54 -6.46
N GLU A 249 -14.15 5.74 -6.07
CA GLU A 249 -13.28 6.92 -6.03
C GLU A 249 -12.30 6.83 -4.86
N LEU A 250 -12.76 6.46 -3.67
CA LEU A 250 -11.90 6.23 -2.49
C LEU A 250 -10.78 5.22 -2.79
N VAL A 251 -11.14 4.08 -3.38
CA VAL A 251 -10.16 3.06 -3.80
C VAL A 251 -9.14 3.65 -4.76
N SER A 252 -9.61 4.36 -5.79
CA SER A 252 -8.72 4.97 -6.78
C SER A 252 -7.76 5.97 -6.15
N MET A 253 -8.24 6.82 -5.24
CA MET A 253 -7.44 7.87 -4.59
C MET A 253 -6.38 7.26 -3.67
N LEU A 254 -6.78 6.38 -2.76
CA LEU A 254 -5.86 5.76 -1.80
C LEU A 254 -4.84 4.84 -2.47
N GLN A 255 -5.22 4.17 -3.56
CA GLN A 255 -4.27 3.39 -4.36
C GLN A 255 -3.14 4.25 -4.93
N THR A 256 -3.40 5.52 -5.28
CA THR A 256 -2.34 6.40 -5.82
C THR A 256 -1.22 6.69 -4.83
N ILE A 257 -1.48 6.55 -3.52
CA ILE A 257 -0.50 6.76 -2.45
C ILE A 257 -0.02 5.45 -1.80
N GLY A 258 -0.44 4.32 -2.37
CA GLY A 258 -0.05 2.98 -1.93
C GLY A 258 -0.83 2.47 -0.72
N VAL A 259 -2.09 2.89 -0.56
CA VAL A 259 -3.00 2.44 0.49
C VAL A 259 -4.12 1.60 -0.12
N GLU A 260 -4.32 0.41 0.43
CA GLU A 260 -5.33 -0.56 0.02
C GLU A 260 -6.66 -0.33 0.77
N VAL A 261 -7.80 -0.63 0.14
CA VAL A 261 -9.13 -0.46 0.75
C VAL A 261 -9.92 -1.76 0.62
N TYR A 262 -10.26 -2.34 1.75
CA TYR A 262 -11.02 -3.60 1.84
C TYR A 262 -12.40 -3.38 2.44
N ASP A 263 -13.28 -4.36 2.27
CA ASP A 263 -14.61 -4.37 2.90
C ASP A 263 -14.56 -5.15 4.21
N ASP A 264 -15.54 -4.89 5.08
CA ASP A 264 -15.70 -5.63 6.32
C ASP A 264 -15.77 -7.14 6.07
N GLY A 265 -15.16 -7.89 6.98
CA GLY A 265 -15.04 -9.33 6.96
C GLY A 265 -13.89 -9.87 6.12
N THR A 266 -13.14 -9.01 5.42
CA THR A 266 -11.94 -9.42 4.69
C THR A 266 -10.90 -10.02 5.66
N GLU A 267 -10.34 -11.18 5.28
CA GLU A 267 -9.17 -11.77 5.93
C GLU A 267 -7.90 -11.33 5.19
N LEU A 268 -6.94 -10.77 5.93
CA LEU A 268 -5.62 -10.40 5.45
C LEU A 268 -4.57 -11.32 6.05
N ASP A 269 -3.51 -11.62 5.29
CA ASP A 269 -2.32 -12.30 5.84
C ASP A 269 -1.13 -11.34 5.84
N THR A 270 -0.53 -11.16 7.02
CA THR A 270 0.70 -10.38 7.19
C THR A 270 1.92 -11.02 6.50
N SER A 271 1.86 -12.29 6.10
CA SER A 271 2.92 -12.93 5.31
C SER A 271 2.89 -12.48 3.84
N CYS A 272 1.75 -12.00 3.36
CA CYS A 272 1.57 -11.51 1.99
C CYS A 272 2.15 -10.09 1.90
N ARG A 273 3.32 -9.97 1.27
CA ARG A 273 4.02 -8.70 1.01
C ARG A 273 3.34 -7.91 -0.11
N SER A 274 3.47 -6.58 -0.09
CA SER A 274 3.02 -5.75 -1.23
C SER A 274 3.77 -6.22 -2.49
N ARG A 275 3.07 -6.32 -3.62
CA ARG A 275 3.74 -6.58 -4.91
C ARG A 275 4.71 -5.43 -5.17
N GLY A 276 5.90 -5.74 -5.70
CA GLY A 276 6.84 -4.71 -6.12
C GLY A 276 6.21 -3.72 -7.11
N ARG A 277 6.52 -2.44 -6.95
CA ARG A 277 5.91 -1.36 -7.74
C ARG A 277 6.39 -1.39 -9.19
N ARG A 278 5.49 -1.14 -10.13
CA ARG A 278 5.77 -1.07 -11.58
C ARG A 278 5.67 0.37 -12.05
N ILE A 279 6.80 0.95 -12.43
CA ILE A 279 6.93 2.37 -12.76
C ILE A 279 7.43 2.51 -14.20
N LEU A 280 6.72 3.30 -15.00
CA LEU A 280 7.17 3.72 -16.32
C LEU A 280 7.66 5.17 -16.29
N VAL A 281 8.87 5.41 -16.78
CA VAL A 281 9.46 6.75 -16.89
C VAL A 281 9.67 7.08 -18.37
N THR A 282 8.93 8.06 -18.88
CA THR A 282 8.98 8.50 -20.29
C THR A 282 9.36 9.98 -20.44
N GLY A 283 9.66 10.41 -21.66
CA GLY A 283 10.02 11.79 -21.99
C GLY A 283 11.10 11.94 -23.07
N GLY A 284 11.38 13.19 -23.45
CA GLY A 284 12.31 13.52 -24.54
C GLY A 284 13.79 13.25 -24.22
N THR A 285 14.64 13.16 -25.24
CA THR A 285 16.10 12.98 -25.06
C THR A 285 16.69 14.05 -24.14
N ARG A 286 17.61 13.64 -23.24
CA ARG A 286 18.23 14.50 -22.21
C ARG A 286 17.26 15.19 -21.24
N SER A 287 16.00 14.76 -21.13
CA SER A 287 15.06 15.34 -20.18
C SER A 287 15.30 14.96 -18.72
N GLY A 288 16.22 14.02 -18.41
CA GLY A 288 16.52 13.58 -17.03
C GLY A 288 15.88 12.26 -16.58
N LYS A 289 15.19 11.54 -17.48
CA LYS A 289 14.51 10.25 -17.19
C LYS A 289 15.35 9.23 -16.44
N SER A 290 16.52 8.88 -16.97
CA SER A 290 17.41 7.89 -16.36
C SER A 290 17.83 8.32 -14.95
N ARG A 291 18.13 9.62 -14.75
CA ARG A 291 18.43 10.16 -13.43
C ARG A 291 17.25 10.01 -12.47
N PHE A 292 16.03 10.37 -12.90
CA PHE A 292 14.85 10.21 -12.06
C PHE A 292 14.59 8.74 -11.70
N ALA A 293 14.67 7.83 -12.67
CA ALA A 293 14.54 6.39 -12.43
C ALA A 293 15.62 5.87 -11.47
N GLU A 294 16.86 6.34 -11.60
CA GLU A 294 17.97 6.03 -10.70
C GLU A 294 17.67 6.53 -9.28
N GLU A 295 17.19 7.77 -9.09
CA GLU A 295 16.81 8.29 -7.77
C GLU A 295 15.67 7.48 -7.13
N VAL A 296 14.70 7.01 -7.92
CA VAL A 296 13.61 6.15 -7.45
C VAL A 296 14.14 4.79 -6.98
N ALA A 297 15.15 4.23 -7.66
CA ALA A 297 15.73 2.94 -7.31
C ALA A 297 16.77 2.99 -6.17
N LYS A 298 17.43 4.14 -5.94
CA LYS A 298 18.51 4.31 -4.95
C LYS A 298 18.19 3.87 -3.52
N PRO A 299 16.97 4.07 -2.98
CA PRO A 299 16.65 3.62 -1.62
C PRO A 299 16.66 2.10 -1.45
N HIS A 300 16.64 1.32 -2.54
CA HIS A 300 16.60 -0.13 -2.50
C HIS A 300 18.00 -0.74 -2.38
N ALA A 301 18.15 -1.72 -1.49
CA ALA A 301 19.43 -2.41 -1.26
C ALA A 301 19.87 -3.23 -2.47
N ASP A 302 18.93 -3.97 -3.08
CA ASP A 302 19.20 -4.88 -4.18
C ASP A 302 18.58 -4.38 -5.49
N VAL A 303 19.44 -3.92 -6.40
CA VAL A 303 19.03 -3.37 -7.70
C VAL A 303 19.78 -4.08 -8.82
N THR A 304 19.03 -4.55 -9.81
CA THR A 304 19.54 -4.99 -11.11
C THR A 304 19.21 -3.95 -12.16
N TYR A 305 20.25 -3.25 -12.62
CA TYR A 305 20.19 -2.33 -13.74
C TYR A 305 20.37 -3.11 -15.04
N VAL A 306 19.34 -3.12 -15.88
CA VAL A 306 19.34 -3.78 -17.19
C VAL A 306 19.61 -2.74 -18.26
N ALA A 307 20.85 -2.73 -18.76
CA ALA A 307 21.27 -1.89 -19.85
C ALA A 307 20.95 -2.57 -21.19
N THR A 308 20.09 -1.96 -22.00
CA THR A 308 19.67 -2.52 -23.30
C THR A 308 20.52 -2.00 -24.46
N ALA A 309 21.49 -1.12 -24.18
CA ALA A 309 22.44 -0.61 -25.16
C ALA A 309 23.46 -1.68 -25.59
N ARG A 310 23.61 -1.95 -26.89
CA ARG A 310 24.81 -2.63 -27.41
C ARG A 310 26.00 -1.66 -27.45
N ARG A 311 27.21 -2.13 -27.12
CA ARG A 311 28.43 -1.31 -27.25
C ARG A 311 28.68 -0.94 -28.71
N ARG A 312 28.95 0.34 -28.96
CA ARG A 312 29.40 0.87 -30.26
C ARG A 312 30.85 1.33 -30.15
N HIS A 313 31.61 1.21 -31.23
CA HIS A 313 32.98 1.71 -31.32
C HIS A 313 33.00 3.21 -31.63
N ASP A 314 32.36 4.00 -30.78
CA ASP A 314 32.42 5.47 -30.87
C ASP A 314 32.78 6.07 -29.49
N GLU A 315 33.60 7.11 -29.50
CA GLU A 315 34.23 7.69 -28.30
C GLU A 315 33.20 8.43 -27.44
N GLU A 316 32.29 9.18 -28.07
CA GLU A 316 31.19 9.90 -27.41
C GLU A 316 30.24 8.95 -26.66
N TRP A 317 29.92 7.80 -27.24
CA TRP A 317 29.10 6.74 -26.65
C TRP A 317 29.81 6.06 -25.49
N SER A 318 31.12 5.85 -25.63
CA SER A 318 31.95 5.27 -24.57
C SER A 318 31.99 6.19 -23.34
N GLU A 319 32.17 7.50 -23.55
CA GLU A 319 32.09 8.51 -22.48
C GLU A 319 30.70 8.55 -21.82
N ARG A 320 29.63 8.47 -22.62
CA ARG A 320 28.25 8.43 -22.10
C ARG A 320 27.97 7.19 -21.25
N ILE A 321 28.49 6.03 -21.65
CA ILE A 321 28.39 4.80 -20.86
C ILE A 321 29.18 4.95 -19.55
N ALA A 322 30.39 5.50 -19.60
CA ALA A 322 31.22 5.74 -18.42
C ALA A 322 30.51 6.66 -17.42
N ALA A 323 30.00 7.80 -17.88
CA ALA A 323 29.24 8.74 -17.04
C ALA A 323 27.96 8.11 -16.46
N HIS A 324 27.31 7.19 -17.16
CA HIS A 324 26.17 6.45 -16.63
C HIS A 324 26.56 5.45 -15.55
N ARG A 325 27.68 4.75 -15.72
CA ARG A 325 28.18 3.78 -14.72
C ARG A 325 28.65 4.49 -13.45
N GLU A 326 29.36 5.61 -13.57
CA GLU A 326 29.87 6.38 -12.42
C GLU A 326 28.77 6.95 -11.52
N ARG A 327 27.58 7.23 -12.06
CA ARG A 327 26.47 7.77 -11.27
C ARG A 327 25.77 6.74 -10.39
N ARG A 328 25.97 5.45 -10.64
CA ARG A 328 25.23 4.37 -9.98
C ARG A 328 25.99 3.89 -8.74
N PRO A 329 25.29 3.51 -7.66
CA PRO A 329 25.93 2.85 -6.54
C PRO A 329 26.69 1.59 -6.99
N PRO A 330 27.93 1.36 -6.49
CA PRO A 330 28.70 0.16 -6.85
C PRO A 330 28.09 -1.15 -6.33
N SER A 331 27.11 -1.07 -5.42
CA SER A 331 26.31 -2.23 -4.97
C SER A 331 25.34 -2.74 -6.03
N TRP A 332 25.04 -1.97 -7.07
CA TRP A 332 24.07 -2.38 -8.10
C TRP A 332 24.67 -3.40 -9.07
N ASN A 333 23.90 -4.44 -9.36
CA ASN A 333 24.25 -5.39 -10.42
C ASN A 333 23.86 -4.80 -11.78
N THR A 334 24.79 -4.70 -12.72
CA THR A 334 24.50 -4.23 -14.09
C THR A 334 24.53 -5.40 -15.07
N LEU A 335 23.42 -5.64 -15.77
CA LEU A 335 23.30 -6.65 -16.82
C LEU A 335 23.10 -5.97 -18.19
N GLU A 336 23.99 -6.26 -19.13
CA GLU A 336 23.84 -5.86 -20.53
C GLU A 336 23.09 -6.97 -21.29
N THR A 337 21.78 -6.82 -21.51
CA THR A 337 20.96 -7.86 -22.17
C THR A 337 19.70 -7.28 -22.83
N LEU A 338 19.17 -8.02 -23.81
CA LEU A 338 17.86 -7.76 -24.44
C LEU A 338 16.77 -8.74 -24.00
N ASP A 339 17.15 -9.82 -23.28
CA ASP A 339 16.23 -10.80 -22.71
C ASP A 339 15.67 -10.28 -21.38
N LEU A 340 14.80 -9.27 -21.51
CA LEU A 340 14.17 -8.61 -20.37
C LEU A 340 13.27 -9.57 -19.59
N GLU A 341 12.57 -10.46 -20.29
CA GLU A 341 11.65 -11.41 -19.68
C GLU A 341 12.37 -12.38 -18.74
N SER A 342 13.51 -12.93 -19.15
CA SER A 342 14.27 -13.83 -18.27
C SER A 342 14.85 -13.09 -17.07
N VAL A 343 15.19 -11.81 -17.17
CA VAL A 343 15.69 -11.05 -16.01
C VAL A 343 14.53 -10.80 -15.05
N ILE A 344 13.43 -10.26 -15.54
CA ILE A 344 12.26 -9.87 -14.72
C ILE A 344 11.66 -11.05 -13.98
N THR A 345 11.62 -12.24 -14.59
CA THR A 345 11.01 -13.44 -14.01
C THR A 345 11.90 -14.18 -13.00
N ARG A 346 13.21 -13.92 -12.98
CA ARG A 346 14.16 -14.62 -12.08
C ARG A 346 14.50 -13.87 -10.81
N VAL A 347 14.12 -12.60 -10.74
CA VAL A 347 14.47 -11.70 -9.66
C VAL A 347 13.47 -11.85 -8.50
N PRO A 348 13.92 -11.91 -7.23
CA PRO A 348 13.04 -12.09 -6.08
C PRO A 348 12.17 -10.85 -5.78
N THR A 349 11.13 -11.03 -4.97
CA THR A 349 10.14 -10.00 -4.62
C THR A 349 10.73 -8.69 -4.10
N ASN A 350 11.79 -8.74 -3.29
CA ASN A 350 12.31 -7.57 -2.57
C ASN A 350 13.36 -6.78 -3.38
N HIS A 351 13.45 -7.03 -4.68
CA HIS A 351 14.52 -6.56 -5.56
C HIS A 351 13.96 -5.60 -6.61
N VAL A 352 14.78 -4.65 -7.07
CA VAL A 352 14.40 -3.71 -8.13
C VAL A 352 15.05 -4.08 -9.46
N VAL A 353 14.26 -4.17 -10.52
CA VAL A 353 14.74 -4.26 -11.90
C VAL A 353 14.54 -2.91 -12.59
N LEU A 354 15.64 -2.21 -12.88
CA LEU A 354 15.61 -0.95 -13.62
C LEU A 354 16.08 -1.18 -15.05
N VAL A 355 15.17 -1.07 -16.02
CA VAL A 355 15.44 -1.24 -17.45
C VAL A 355 15.69 0.12 -18.11
N ASP A 356 16.88 0.32 -18.68
CA ASP A 356 17.26 1.56 -19.38
C ASP A 356 17.95 1.23 -20.73
N CYS A 357 17.28 1.40 -21.89
CA CYS A 357 15.89 1.80 -22.06
C CYS A 357 15.11 0.93 -23.04
N ILE A 358 13.78 0.94 -22.93
CA ILE A 358 12.84 0.26 -23.83
C ILE A 358 13.04 0.73 -25.29
N GLY A 359 13.43 1.99 -25.51
CA GLY A 359 13.71 2.51 -26.84
C GLY A 359 14.91 1.83 -27.52
N LEU A 360 15.98 1.54 -26.79
CA LEU A 360 17.15 0.81 -27.31
C LEU A 360 16.87 -0.68 -27.45
N TRP A 361 16.07 -1.25 -26.55
CA TRP A 361 15.58 -2.62 -26.70
C TRP A 361 14.79 -2.79 -28.00
N LEU A 362 13.87 -1.88 -28.30
CA LEU A 362 13.09 -1.90 -29.55
C LEU A 362 13.98 -1.66 -30.77
N THR A 363 14.95 -0.74 -30.68
CA THR A 363 15.94 -0.51 -31.75
C THR A 363 16.61 -1.84 -32.14
N HIS A 364 17.10 -2.58 -31.15
CA HIS A 364 17.81 -3.83 -31.41
C HIS A 364 16.90 -4.98 -31.85
N LEU A 365 15.64 -5.00 -31.39
CA LEU A 365 14.65 -5.92 -31.93
C LEU A 365 14.42 -5.67 -33.43
N LEU A 366 14.36 -4.41 -33.87
CA LEU A 366 14.24 -4.07 -35.29
C LEU A 366 15.53 -4.38 -36.08
N ASP A 367 16.71 -4.21 -35.48
CA ASP A 367 17.99 -4.62 -36.07
C ASP A 367 17.99 -6.13 -36.37
N ASP A 368 17.66 -6.96 -35.37
CA ASP A 368 17.69 -8.41 -35.47
C ASP A 368 16.65 -8.93 -36.50
N LEU A 369 15.53 -8.20 -36.67
CA LEU A 369 14.53 -8.46 -37.71
C LEU A 369 14.90 -7.89 -39.09
N ASN A 370 16.03 -7.18 -39.24
CA ASN A 370 16.41 -6.43 -40.44
C ASN A 370 15.29 -5.51 -40.95
N ALA A 371 14.56 -4.86 -40.03
CA ALA A 371 13.30 -4.20 -40.33
C ALA A 371 13.44 -2.79 -40.95
N TRP A 372 14.58 -2.11 -40.75
CA TRP A 372 14.77 -0.70 -41.10
C TRP A 372 14.51 -0.37 -42.59
N GLY A 373 14.77 -1.32 -43.50
CA GLY A 373 14.59 -1.14 -44.95
C GLY A 373 13.43 -1.94 -45.57
N ARG A 374 12.70 -2.77 -44.81
CA ARG A 374 11.75 -3.77 -45.35
C ARG A 374 10.30 -3.29 -45.36
N LEU A 375 9.98 -2.33 -46.25
CA LEU A 375 8.63 -1.77 -46.35
C LEU A 375 7.54 -2.78 -46.73
N HIS A 376 7.86 -3.80 -47.54
CA HIS A 376 6.90 -4.80 -48.03
C HIS A 376 6.53 -5.86 -46.98
N GLU A 377 7.35 -6.04 -45.95
CA GLU A 377 7.13 -6.99 -44.84
C GLU A 377 6.63 -6.30 -43.55
N ARG A 378 6.26 -5.01 -43.63
CA ARG A 378 5.91 -4.17 -42.47
C ARG A 378 4.90 -4.84 -41.52
N LYS A 379 3.87 -5.51 -42.06
CA LYS A 379 2.86 -6.22 -41.24
C LYS A 379 3.46 -7.35 -40.41
N SER A 380 4.39 -8.12 -40.99
CA SER A 380 5.08 -9.21 -40.30
C SER A 380 5.98 -8.68 -39.19
N VAL A 381 6.74 -7.60 -39.45
CA VAL A 381 7.57 -6.93 -38.45
C VAL A 381 6.71 -6.44 -37.28
N ILE A 382 5.61 -5.73 -37.56
CA ILE A 382 4.70 -5.23 -36.52
C ILE A 382 4.18 -6.37 -35.65
N ALA A 383 3.72 -7.47 -36.25
CA ALA A 383 3.22 -8.63 -35.51
C ALA A 383 4.29 -9.25 -34.59
N GLN A 384 5.54 -9.37 -35.08
CA GLN A 384 6.64 -9.89 -34.27
C GLN A 384 7.00 -8.97 -33.11
N VAL A 385 6.98 -7.66 -33.32
CA VAL A 385 7.19 -6.68 -32.24
C VAL A 385 6.07 -6.76 -31.21
N HIS A 386 4.81 -6.84 -31.63
CA HIS A 386 3.68 -6.99 -30.71
C HIS A 386 3.81 -8.23 -29.83
N ILE A 387 4.22 -9.39 -30.39
CA ILE A 387 4.47 -10.60 -29.62
C ILE A 387 5.54 -10.38 -28.53
N ARG A 388 6.62 -9.67 -28.84
CA ARG A 388 7.67 -9.35 -27.87
C ARG A 388 7.20 -8.37 -26.80
N VAL A 389 6.38 -7.38 -27.17
CA VAL A 389 5.75 -6.46 -26.21
C VAL A 389 4.80 -7.19 -25.26
N ASP A 390 3.98 -8.11 -25.78
CA ASP A 390 3.06 -8.90 -24.95
C ASP A 390 3.79 -9.88 -24.02
N ALA A 391 4.91 -10.46 -24.48
CA ALA A 391 5.77 -11.27 -23.63
C ALA A 391 6.39 -10.44 -22.48
N LEU A 392 6.89 -9.24 -22.79
CA LEU A 392 7.41 -8.31 -21.78
C LEU A 392 6.33 -7.90 -20.76
N ARG A 393 5.13 -7.56 -21.22
CA ARG A 393 3.98 -7.26 -20.35
C ARG A 393 3.68 -8.42 -19.42
N THR A 394 3.63 -9.64 -19.96
CA THR A 394 3.36 -10.85 -19.18
C THR A 394 4.44 -11.08 -18.11
N ALA A 395 5.71 -10.86 -18.44
CA ALA A 395 6.80 -10.95 -17.47
C ALA A 395 6.65 -9.90 -16.36
N ILE A 396 6.33 -8.65 -16.71
CA ILE A 396 6.11 -7.58 -15.74
C ILE A 396 4.94 -7.89 -14.81
N MET A 397 3.82 -8.36 -15.35
CA MET A 397 2.60 -8.67 -14.60
C MET A 397 2.73 -9.91 -13.69
N SER A 398 3.62 -10.83 -14.03
CA SER A 398 3.86 -12.06 -13.26
C SER A 398 4.96 -11.91 -12.21
N SER A 399 5.79 -10.86 -12.30
CA SER A 399 6.85 -10.61 -11.33
C SER A 399 6.28 -10.06 -10.02
N SER A 400 6.91 -10.44 -8.91
CA SER A 400 6.70 -9.84 -7.61
C SER A 400 7.74 -8.77 -7.28
N ALA A 401 8.78 -8.62 -8.10
CA ALA A 401 9.83 -7.61 -7.98
C ALA A 401 9.32 -6.21 -8.33
N SER A 402 10.00 -5.18 -7.83
CA SER A 402 9.74 -3.81 -8.29
C SER A 402 10.38 -3.60 -9.66
N ILE A 403 9.66 -3.03 -10.61
CA ILE A 403 10.10 -2.87 -12.00
C ILE A 403 10.02 -1.40 -12.39
N ILE A 404 11.13 -0.86 -12.87
CA ILE A 404 11.21 0.50 -13.39
C ILE A 404 11.64 0.42 -14.85
N CYS A 405 10.78 0.86 -15.76
CA CYS A 405 11.09 0.90 -17.19
C CYS A 405 11.32 2.35 -17.64
N VAL A 406 12.49 2.63 -18.21
CA VAL A 406 12.78 3.92 -18.85
C VAL A 406 12.52 3.79 -20.35
N THR A 407 11.82 4.77 -20.94
CA THR A 407 11.55 4.82 -22.37
C THR A 407 11.64 6.26 -22.91
N ASN A 408 11.71 6.39 -24.23
CA ASN A 408 11.78 7.69 -24.90
C ASN A 408 10.41 8.07 -25.47
N GLU A 409 10.07 9.36 -25.39
CA GLU A 409 8.88 9.90 -26.03
C GLU A 409 9.25 10.60 -27.35
N VAL A 410 9.47 9.80 -28.40
CA VAL A 410 9.93 10.29 -29.72
C VAL A 410 8.79 10.82 -30.58
N GLY A 411 7.53 10.49 -30.26
CA GLY A 411 6.35 10.97 -30.99
C GLY A 411 6.07 12.47 -30.81
N MET A 412 6.70 13.11 -29.83
CA MET A 412 6.65 14.56 -29.62
C MET A 412 7.61 15.37 -30.51
N SER A 413 8.31 14.71 -31.45
CA SER A 413 9.23 15.35 -32.41
C SER A 413 8.60 15.49 -33.81
N LEU A 414 9.40 15.97 -34.78
CA LEU A 414 9.01 16.00 -36.19
C LEU A 414 8.85 14.56 -36.72
N ILE A 415 7.87 14.36 -37.60
CA ILE A 415 7.67 13.08 -38.29
C ILE A 415 8.92 12.78 -39.13
N PRO A 416 9.59 11.63 -38.92
CA PRO A 416 10.79 11.29 -39.69
C PRO A 416 10.54 11.18 -41.20
N THR A 417 11.53 11.57 -42.00
CA THR A 417 11.44 11.54 -43.47
C THR A 417 11.73 10.16 -44.05
N ASP A 418 12.49 9.31 -43.37
CA ASP A 418 12.73 7.93 -43.76
C ASP A 418 11.68 6.97 -43.15
N ALA A 419 11.39 5.88 -43.87
CA ALA A 419 10.30 4.98 -43.49
C ALA A 419 10.63 4.08 -42.30
N GLY A 420 11.91 3.77 -42.08
CA GLY A 420 12.35 2.95 -40.94
C GLY A 420 12.18 3.71 -39.63
N SER A 421 12.60 4.97 -39.57
CA SER A 421 12.41 5.83 -38.40
C SER A 421 10.94 6.09 -38.10
N ARG A 422 10.08 6.26 -39.12
CA ARG A 422 8.62 6.33 -38.89
C ARG A 422 8.07 5.05 -38.27
N LEU A 423 8.48 3.89 -38.78
CA LEU A 423 8.08 2.60 -38.21
C LEU A 423 8.53 2.46 -36.76
N PHE A 424 9.76 2.86 -36.43
CA PHE A 424 10.26 2.88 -35.05
C PHE A 424 9.44 3.81 -34.16
N THR A 425 9.14 5.05 -34.60
CA THR A 425 8.32 6.01 -33.86
C THR A 425 6.93 5.43 -33.57
N ASP A 426 6.26 4.85 -34.57
CA ASP A 426 4.93 4.22 -34.41
C ASP A 426 4.98 3.07 -33.38
N LEU A 427 5.97 2.18 -33.51
CA LEU A 427 6.11 1.00 -32.65
C LEU A 427 6.54 1.36 -31.22
N LEU A 428 7.37 2.39 -31.03
CA LEU A 428 7.74 2.86 -29.70
C LEU A 428 6.54 3.51 -29.02
N GLY A 429 5.74 4.29 -29.75
CA GLY A 429 4.48 4.84 -29.25
C GLY A 429 3.51 3.75 -28.81
N TYR A 430 3.33 2.71 -29.64
CA TYR A 430 2.53 1.53 -29.27
C TYR A 430 3.07 0.84 -28.01
N THR A 431 4.39 0.58 -27.97
CA THR A 431 5.04 -0.10 -26.83
C THR A 431 4.85 0.70 -25.53
N ASN A 432 5.09 2.02 -25.57
CA ASN A 432 4.90 2.90 -24.42
C ASN A 432 3.45 2.86 -23.92
N ALA A 433 2.47 2.94 -24.83
CA ALA A 433 1.06 2.91 -24.49
C ALA A 433 0.61 1.56 -23.90
N GLN A 434 1.17 0.45 -24.38
CA GLN A 434 0.88 -0.89 -23.85
C GLN A 434 1.53 -1.13 -22.49
N LEU A 435 2.77 -0.67 -22.28
CA LEU A 435 3.44 -0.76 -20.98
C LEU A 435 2.75 0.13 -19.94
N ALA A 436 2.40 1.37 -20.30
CA ALA A 436 1.75 2.31 -19.38
C ALA A 436 0.42 1.77 -18.80
N GLN A 437 -0.28 0.89 -19.53
CA GLN A 437 -1.52 0.26 -19.05
C GLN A 437 -1.31 -0.76 -17.93
N GLU A 438 -0.11 -1.36 -17.85
CA GLU A 438 0.23 -2.39 -16.87
C GLU A 438 1.03 -1.86 -15.67
N MET A 439 1.36 -0.57 -15.69
CA MET A 439 2.23 0.07 -14.72
C MET A 439 1.39 0.78 -13.65
N ASP A 440 1.81 0.66 -12.39
CA ASP A 440 1.16 1.31 -11.25
C ASP A 440 1.31 2.84 -11.34
N GLU A 441 2.46 3.29 -11.84
CA GLU A 441 2.78 4.71 -11.99
C GLU A 441 3.44 4.99 -13.33
N THR A 442 3.06 6.10 -13.97
CA THR A 442 3.75 6.59 -15.16
C THR A 442 4.16 8.04 -14.96
N PHE A 443 5.42 8.36 -15.24
CA PHE A 443 5.98 9.70 -15.14
C PHE A 443 6.46 10.21 -16.49
N LEU A 444 6.01 11.39 -16.88
CA LEU A 444 6.59 12.18 -17.96
C LEU A 444 7.66 13.12 -17.38
N VAL A 445 8.92 12.96 -17.78
CA VAL A 445 10.01 13.81 -17.30
C VAL A 445 10.33 14.90 -18.32
N VAL A 446 10.18 16.16 -17.90
CA VAL A 446 10.44 17.37 -18.72
C VAL A 446 11.40 18.29 -17.97
N ALA A 447 12.50 18.68 -18.61
CA ALA A 447 13.52 19.55 -18.02
C ALA A 447 14.00 19.13 -16.61
N GLY A 448 14.14 17.81 -16.39
CA GLY A 448 14.56 17.22 -15.12
C GLY A 448 13.44 17.08 -14.08
N ARG A 449 12.21 17.49 -14.40
CA ARG A 449 11.07 17.45 -13.47
C ARG A 449 10.11 16.33 -13.84
N PRO A 450 9.80 15.41 -12.91
CA PRO A 450 8.81 14.37 -13.13
C PRO A 450 7.39 14.95 -13.01
N LEU A 451 6.54 14.65 -13.99
CA LEU A 451 5.10 14.87 -13.96
C LEU A 451 4.41 13.51 -13.93
N ARG A 452 3.69 13.20 -12.84
CA ARG A 452 2.91 11.96 -12.75
C ARG A 452 1.72 12.05 -13.70
N LEU A 453 1.59 11.07 -14.59
CA LEU A 453 0.44 10.95 -15.47
C LEU A 453 -0.71 10.25 -14.73
N PRO A 454 -1.98 10.63 -14.96
CA PRO A 454 -3.13 9.94 -14.38
C PRO A 454 -3.14 8.46 -14.77
N THR A 455 -3.45 7.58 -13.82
CA THR A 455 -3.75 6.18 -14.11
C THR A 455 -5.05 6.07 -14.89
N LYS A 456 -5.07 5.22 -15.94
CA LYS A 456 -6.25 5.06 -16.79
C LYS A 456 -7.37 4.37 -15.98
N ARG A 457 -8.55 4.99 -15.90
CA ARG A 457 -9.75 4.39 -15.31
C ARG A 457 -10.13 3.12 -16.05
N ALA A 458 -10.49 2.05 -15.33
CA ALA A 458 -11.01 0.81 -15.92
C ALA A 458 -12.35 0.99 -16.67
N THR A 459 -12.99 2.16 -16.58
CA THR A 459 -14.33 2.44 -17.13
C THR A 459 -14.36 3.41 -18.32
N GLU A 460 -13.23 4.01 -18.71
CA GLU A 460 -13.20 4.86 -19.90
C GLU A 460 -12.88 4.02 -21.13
N LYS A 461 -13.81 3.97 -22.10
CA LYS A 461 -13.60 3.34 -23.40
C LYS A 461 -12.23 3.73 -23.95
N PRO A 462 -11.45 2.80 -24.53
CA PRO A 462 -10.20 3.16 -25.18
C PRO A 462 -10.49 4.22 -26.26
N LEU A 463 -9.75 5.33 -26.19
CA LEU A 463 -9.67 6.35 -27.22
C LEU A 463 -9.37 5.74 -28.59
#